data_AF-A0A1L8TLB8-F1
#
_entry.id   AF-A0A1L8TLB8-F1
#
_cell.length_a   1.000
_cell.length_b   1.000
_cell.length_c   1.000
_cell.angle_alpha   90.00
_cell.angle_beta   90.00
_cell.angle_gamma   90.00
#
_symmetry.space_group_name_H-M   'P 1'
#
loop_
_entity.id
_entity.type
_entity.pdbx_description
1 polymer ?
#
loop_
_entity_poly.entity_id
_entity_poly.type
_entity_poly.pdbx_seq_one_letter_code
_entity_poly.pdbx_strand_id
1 'polypeptide(L)'
;MDAKQRLYSLSQLHHLEQNDLQVILTDWLIISRLLFEPDEMIINGVEQPFKQNELKQLLIDCRINDDVWVQLKNKYEETSIHLLGDTLLEKSILQKHTFEYWEVVYLDYLNQRLEKFGSFAYLRSYEEYLFHNTSDLSDRRIFESAEETQELPKMKGLNGDLTVDCNTFPGYDVFYKGVCLTSCWRIFLGRHYQKLFAKPLLLEIQQVESVNEVGSGIWFELYKDPFQWNEPANLKFQQLFRDQLGISQLAYTNGVGTLRQPYIEFAFDDTIVQTVQYQNDQFQPIEKSQASYFVTRTYDFLTNHYQVNRMKGGLNALAYFPWIDDDSERMMNYRVLYPELTLDKGLRAFEYYIRSSIEYEIQDMRYQDYTAILQLFIPKHAFLDFPTEELKKRLKDMTIHQISRKNDSLTFSLEKEGKHLMVYFIDQKKVAAKNRLDVLEN
;
A
#
# COMPACT_ATOMS: atom_id res chain seq x y z
N MET A 1 -29.80 9.70 17.34
CA MET A 1 -29.79 9.22 15.94
C MET A 1 -28.53 9.77 15.31
N ASP A 2 -27.56 8.90 15.09
CA ASP A 2 -26.19 9.25 14.71
C ASP A 2 -26.13 9.61 13.22
N ALA A 3 -26.44 10.86 12.89
CA ALA A 3 -26.62 11.33 11.52
C ALA A 3 -25.32 11.36 10.68
N LYS A 4 -24.21 10.83 11.19
CA LYS A 4 -22.88 10.99 10.57
C LYS A 4 -22.22 9.68 10.12
N GLN A 5 -22.64 8.50 10.57
CA GLN A 5 -21.95 7.26 10.19
C GLN A 5 -22.47 6.74 8.85
N ARG A 6 -21.59 6.69 7.85
CA ARG A 6 -21.91 6.18 6.51
C ARG A 6 -20.95 5.08 6.11
N LEU A 7 -21.48 4.08 5.41
CA LEU A 7 -20.66 3.07 4.75
C LEU A 7 -20.27 3.58 3.37
N TYR A 8 -19.02 3.38 2.99
CA TYR A 8 -18.51 3.58 1.66
C TYR A 8 -18.15 2.24 1.05
N SER A 9 -18.59 2.02 -0.19
CA SER A 9 -18.26 0.84 -0.98
C SER A 9 -17.74 1.27 -2.34
N LEU A 10 -16.70 0.59 -2.81
CA LEU A 10 -16.20 0.69 -4.17
C LEU A 10 -16.06 -0.73 -4.73
N SER A 11 -16.54 -0.95 -5.95
CA SER A 11 -16.38 -2.19 -6.69
C SER A 11 -15.93 -1.89 -8.10
N GLN A 12 -15.01 -2.69 -8.63
CA GLN A 12 -14.49 -2.57 -9.97
C GLN A 12 -14.55 -3.92 -10.67
N LEU A 13 -15.26 -3.93 -11.78
CA LEU A 13 -15.37 -5.06 -12.70
C LEU A 13 -14.56 -4.75 -13.96
N HIS A 14 -13.79 -5.71 -14.43
CA HIS A 14 -12.90 -5.57 -15.59
C HIS A 14 -13.21 -6.65 -16.62
N HIS A 15 -12.81 -6.40 -17.87
CA HIS A 15 -12.94 -7.36 -18.97
C HIS A 15 -14.38 -7.86 -19.14
N LEU A 16 -15.34 -6.96 -18.95
CA LEU A 16 -16.75 -7.27 -19.09
C LEU A 16 -17.08 -7.59 -20.55
N GLU A 17 -17.89 -8.62 -20.75
CA GLU A 17 -18.50 -8.91 -22.05
C GLU A 17 -19.86 -8.21 -22.19
N GLN A 18 -20.29 -7.97 -23.42
CA GLN A 18 -21.57 -7.30 -23.69
C GLN A 18 -22.79 -8.03 -23.07
N ASN A 19 -22.73 -9.36 -22.98
CA ASN A 19 -23.79 -10.18 -22.38
C ASN A 19 -23.87 -9.99 -20.86
N ASP A 20 -22.73 -9.79 -20.20
CA ASP A 20 -22.65 -9.60 -18.75
C ASP A 20 -23.10 -8.19 -18.35
N LEU A 21 -22.76 -7.19 -19.17
CA LEU A 21 -23.03 -5.78 -18.89
C LEU A 21 -24.50 -5.54 -18.54
N GLN A 22 -25.44 -6.08 -19.33
CA GLN A 22 -26.86 -5.82 -19.12
C GLN A 22 -27.39 -6.44 -17.81
N VAL A 23 -26.90 -7.62 -17.44
CA VAL A 23 -27.22 -8.25 -16.15
C VAL A 23 -26.65 -7.39 -15.02
N ILE A 24 -25.39 -6.96 -15.14
CA ILE A 24 -24.71 -6.15 -14.13
C ILE A 24 -25.44 -4.83 -13.90
N LEU A 25 -25.77 -4.09 -14.96
CA LEU A 25 -26.48 -2.81 -14.86
C LEU A 25 -27.89 -2.99 -14.27
N THR A 26 -28.56 -4.08 -14.60
CA THR A 26 -29.89 -4.40 -14.05
C THR A 26 -29.80 -4.72 -12.55
N ASP A 27 -28.85 -5.56 -12.14
CA ASP A 27 -28.60 -5.88 -10.73
C ASP A 27 -28.26 -4.62 -9.94
N TRP A 28 -27.41 -3.74 -10.50
CA TRP A 28 -27.07 -2.46 -9.89
C TRP A 28 -28.31 -1.57 -9.68
N LEU A 29 -29.19 -1.48 -10.68
CA LEU A 29 -30.43 -0.71 -10.54
C LEU A 29 -31.33 -1.30 -9.44
N ILE A 30 -31.45 -2.63 -9.37
CA ILE A 30 -32.26 -3.32 -8.36
C ILE A 30 -31.69 -3.06 -6.97
N ILE A 31 -30.39 -3.31 -6.76
CA ILE A 31 -29.77 -3.11 -5.44
C ILE A 31 -29.85 -1.65 -5.03
N SER A 32 -29.63 -0.70 -5.95
CA SER A 32 -29.77 0.74 -5.68
C SER A 32 -31.17 1.09 -5.17
N ARG A 33 -32.21 0.52 -5.78
CA ARG A 33 -33.62 0.74 -5.40
C ARG A 33 -34.05 0.01 -4.13
N LEU A 34 -33.36 -1.07 -3.74
CA LEU A 34 -33.55 -1.72 -2.45
C LEU A 34 -32.91 -0.90 -1.33
N LEU A 35 -31.70 -0.40 -1.58
CA LEU A 35 -30.94 0.36 -0.61
C LEU A 35 -31.63 1.69 -0.27
N PHE A 36 -32.07 2.47 -1.26
CA PHE A 36 -32.73 3.74 -0.98
C PHE A 36 -33.68 4.22 -2.09
N GLU A 37 -34.48 5.24 -1.76
CA GLU A 37 -35.33 5.95 -2.70
C GLU A 37 -34.61 7.20 -3.23
N PRO A 38 -34.08 7.19 -4.48
CA PRO A 38 -33.53 8.38 -5.12
C PRO A 38 -34.62 9.40 -5.48
N ASP A 39 -34.34 10.67 -5.22
CA ASP A 39 -35.08 11.83 -5.71
C ASP A 39 -34.38 12.49 -6.91
N GLU A 40 -33.07 12.32 -7.03
CA GLU A 40 -32.23 12.87 -8.11
C GLU A 40 -31.42 11.78 -8.83
N MET A 41 -31.14 12.03 -10.11
CA MET A 41 -30.18 11.28 -10.90
C MET A 41 -29.26 12.23 -11.67
N ILE A 42 -28.00 11.85 -11.82
CA ILE A 42 -27.01 12.56 -12.63
C ILE A 42 -26.59 11.60 -13.74
N ILE A 43 -26.68 12.04 -15.00
CA ILE A 43 -26.27 11.26 -16.16
C ILE A 43 -25.25 12.08 -16.93
N ASN A 44 -24.02 11.56 -17.06
CA ASN A 44 -22.89 12.23 -17.73
C ASN A 44 -22.70 13.68 -17.27
N GLY A 45 -22.83 13.91 -15.96
CA GLY A 45 -22.70 15.23 -15.33
C GLY A 45 -23.96 16.12 -15.37
N VAL A 46 -25.05 15.67 -15.99
CA VAL A 46 -26.32 16.42 -16.04
C VAL A 46 -27.25 15.95 -14.93
N GLU A 47 -27.48 16.82 -13.96
CA GLU A 47 -28.40 16.61 -12.84
C GLU A 47 -29.86 16.80 -13.25
N GLN A 48 -30.73 15.89 -12.80
CA GLN A 48 -32.16 15.91 -13.11
C GLN A 48 -32.98 15.11 -12.08
N PRO A 49 -34.31 15.32 -12.01
CA PRO A 49 -35.18 14.52 -11.15
C PRO A 49 -35.13 13.04 -11.53
N PHE A 50 -35.18 12.16 -10.52
CA PHE A 50 -35.17 10.72 -10.74
C PHE A 50 -36.39 10.27 -11.56
N LYS A 51 -36.14 9.56 -12.67
CA LYS A 51 -37.16 8.97 -13.52
C LYS A 51 -36.78 7.55 -13.91
N GLN A 52 -37.46 6.58 -13.30
CA GLN A 52 -37.13 5.16 -13.44
C GLN A 52 -37.15 4.65 -14.88
N ASN A 53 -38.12 5.08 -15.70
CA ASN A 53 -38.23 4.61 -17.09
C ASN A 53 -37.10 5.15 -17.98
N GLU A 54 -36.69 6.40 -17.78
CA GLU A 54 -35.57 7.01 -18.51
C GLU A 54 -34.26 6.30 -18.14
N LEU A 55 -34.03 6.05 -16.84
CA LEU A 55 -32.87 5.31 -16.38
C LEU A 55 -32.84 3.87 -16.92
N LYS A 56 -33.96 3.14 -16.86
CA LYS A 56 -34.03 1.78 -17.41
C LYS A 56 -33.69 1.74 -18.89
N GLN A 57 -34.23 2.68 -19.67
CA GLN A 57 -33.96 2.75 -21.11
C GLN A 57 -32.47 3.03 -21.37
N LEU A 58 -31.88 3.97 -20.63
CA LEU A 58 -30.44 4.25 -20.71
C LEU A 58 -29.60 2.99 -20.46
N LEU A 59 -29.89 2.24 -19.40
CA LEU A 59 -29.12 1.04 -19.04
C LEU A 59 -29.28 -0.07 -20.10
N ILE A 60 -30.47 -0.25 -20.67
CA ILE A 60 -30.72 -1.22 -21.76
C ILE A 60 -29.96 -0.87 -23.04
N ASP A 61 -29.87 0.42 -23.35
CA ASP A 61 -29.21 0.90 -24.56
C ASP A 61 -27.68 0.92 -24.44
N CYS A 62 -27.17 0.85 -23.21
CA CYS A 62 -25.74 0.86 -22.90
C CYS A 62 -24.96 -0.30 -23.56
N ARG A 63 -23.80 0.03 -24.12
CA ARG A 63 -22.87 -0.88 -24.79
C ARG A 63 -21.49 -0.81 -24.16
N ILE A 64 -20.74 -1.90 -24.30
CA ILE A 64 -19.44 -2.09 -23.64
C ILE A 64 -18.38 -1.04 -24.00
N ASN A 65 -18.51 -0.35 -25.13
CA ASN A 65 -17.55 0.68 -25.54
C ASN A 65 -18.05 2.09 -25.25
N ASP A 66 -19.16 2.23 -24.55
CA ASP A 66 -19.68 3.54 -24.17
C ASP A 66 -18.90 4.10 -22.97
N ASP A 67 -18.94 5.43 -22.82
CA ASP A 67 -18.53 6.14 -21.61
C ASP A 67 -19.80 6.67 -20.94
N VAL A 68 -20.28 5.95 -19.93
CA VAL A 68 -21.57 6.22 -19.28
C VAL A 68 -21.35 6.34 -17.79
N TRP A 69 -21.63 7.52 -17.26
CA TRP A 69 -21.62 7.79 -15.84
C TRP A 69 -23.04 8.09 -15.35
N VAL A 70 -23.51 7.30 -14.39
CA VAL A 70 -24.80 7.48 -13.74
C VAL A 70 -24.61 7.53 -12.24
N GLN A 71 -25.23 8.50 -11.59
CA GLN A 71 -25.32 8.57 -10.14
C GLN A 71 -26.77 8.75 -9.72
N LEU A 72 -27.22 7.95 -8.77
CA LEU A 72 -28.49 8.10 -8.07
C LEU A 72 -28.19 8.60 -6.67
N LYS A 73 -28.95 9.56 -6.19
CA LYS A 73 -28.75 10.08 -4.84
C LYS A 73 -30.07 10.51 -4.22
N ASN A 74 -30.04 10.60 -2.89
CA ASN A 74 -30.97 11.40 -2.12
C ASN A 74 -30.17 12.30 -1.16
N LYS A 75 -30.86 12.95 -0.22
CA LYS A 75 -30.21 13.81 0.78
C LYS A 75 -29.08 13.13 1.57
N TYR A 76 -29.10 11.81 1.71
CA TYR A 76 -28.25 11.08 2.64
C TYR A 76 -27.35 10.02 1.99
N GLU A 77 -27.78 9.47 0.86
CA GLU A 77 -27.21 8.27 0.26
C GLU A 77 -26.99 8.50 -1.23
N GLU A 78 -25.96 7.84 -1.75
CA GLU A 78 -25.65 7.86 -3.17
C GLU A 78 -25.17 6.50 -3.65
N THR A 79 -25.42 6.21 -4.91
CA THR A 79 -24.75 5.13 -5.62
C THR A 79 -24.49 5.55 -7.06
N SER A 80 -23.35 5.17 -7.61
CA SER A 80 -23.00 5.48 -8.98
C SER A 80 -22.39 4.29 -9.69
N ILE A 81 -22.56 4.30 -11.00
CA ILE A 81 -21.82 3.47 -11.95
C ILE A 81 -21.07 4.36 -12.92
N HIS A 82 -19.87 3.96 -13.28
CA HIS A 82 -19.13 4.51 -14.41
C HIS A 82 -18.63 3.37 -15.29
N LEU A 83 -19.21 3.25 -16.48
CA LEU A 83 -18.71 2.37 -17.52
C LEU A 83 -17.68 3.14 -18.35
N LEU A 84 -16.47 2.60 -18.44
CA LEU A 84 -15.39 3.13 -19.26
C LEU A 84 -14.75 1.97 -20.02
N GLY A 85 -15.17 1.75 -21.26
CA GLY A 85 -14.79 0.56 -22.02
C GLY A 85 -15.24 -0.72 -21.32
N ASP A 86 -14.40 -1.75 -21.29
CA ASP A 86 -14.71 -3.04 -20.68
C ASP A 86 -14.67 -3.05 -19.13
N THR A 87 -14.60 -1.87 -18.50
CA THR A 87 -14.48 -1.71 -17.05
C THR A 87 -15.68 -0.95 -16.50
N LEU A 88 -16.33 -1.52 -15.48
CA LEU A 88 -17.41 -0.87 -14.73
C LEU A 88 -16.95 -0.60 -13.30
N LEU A 89 -17.04 0.67 -12.89
CA LEU A 89 -16.85 1.09 -11.52
C LEU A 89 -18.21 1.30 -10.85
N GLU A 90 -18.45 0.65 -9.72
CA GLU A 90 -19.62 0.87 -8.86
C GLU A 90 -19.16 1.54 -7.56
N LYS A 91 -19.88 2.55 -7.09
CA LYS A 91 -19.65 3.20 -5.80
C LYS A 91 -20.97 3.32 -5.05
N SER A 92 -20.94 3.17 -3.73
CA SER A 92 -22.10 3.45 -2.86
C SER A 92 -21.67 4.16 -1.59
N ILE A 93 -22.46 5.14 -1.16
CA ILE A 93 -22.42 5.74 0.18
C ILE A 93 -23.80 5.55 0.82
N LEU A 94 -23.84 4.79 1.90
CA LEU A 94 -25.07 4.36 2.55
C LEU A 94 -25.10 4.84 4.00
N GLN A 95 -26.27 5.15 4.53
CA GLN A 95 -26.40 5.39 5.96
C GLN A 95 -26.22 4.08 6.72
N LYS A 96 -25.64 4.16 7.93
CA LYS A 96 -25.41 2.99 8.79
C LYS A 96 -26.65 2.09 8.93
N HIS A 97 -27.81 2.66 9.25
CA HIS A 97 -29.03 1.87 9.46
C HIS A 97 -29.54 1.21 8.17
N THR A 98 -29.39 1.86 7.01
CA THR A 98 -29.71 1.27 5.71
C THR A 98 -28.83 0.06 5.44
N PHE A 99 -27.52 0.23 5.66
CA PHE A 99 -26.58 -0.86 5.50
C PHE A 99 -26.88 -2.01 6.47
N GLU A 100 -27.03 -1.75 7.77
CA GLU A 100 -27.34 -2.78 8.78
C GLU A 100 -28.63 -3.55 8.44
N TYR A 101 -29.64 -2.87 7.89
CA TYR A 101 -30.88 -3.52 7.47
C TYR A 101 -30.68 -4.44 6.25
N TRP A 102 -29.89 -4.01 5.26
CA TRP A 102 -29.66 -4.73 4.01
C TRP A 102 -28.35 -5.51 3.95
N GLU A 103 -27.61 -5.62 5.07
CA GLU A 103 -26.22 -6.07 5.12
C GLU A 103 -26.02 -7.40 4.40
N VAL A 104 -26.82 -8.41 4.76
CA VAL A 104 -26.74 -9.75 4.18
C VAL A 104 -26.93 -9.72 2.66
N VAL A 105 -27.90 -8.93 2.17
CA VAL A 105 -28.21 -8.81 0.74
C VAL A 105 -27.10 -8.06 0.01
N TYR A 106 -26.58 -6.98 0.59
CA TYR A 106 -25.53 -6.17 -0.04
C TYR A 106 -24.18 -6.90 -0.08
N LEU A 107 -23.85 -7.64 0.97
CA LEU A 107 -22.65 -8.48 0.99
C LEU A 107 -22.77 -9.67 0.03
N ASP A 108 -23.96 -10.29 -0.09
CA ASP A 108 -24.21 -11.32 -1.10
C ASP A 108 -24.08 -10.78 -2.53
N TYR A 109 -24.60 -9.59 -2.80
CA TYR A 109 -24.44 -8.89 -4.07
C TYR A 109 -22.95 -8.76 -4.46
N LEU A 110 -22.10 -8.32 -3.54
CA LEU A 110 -20.65 -8.20 -3.78
C LEU A 110 -19.95 -9.56 -3.90
N ASN A 111 -20.36 -10.57 -3.12
CA ASN A 111 -19.84 -11.94 -3.24
C ASN A 111 -20.14 -12.52 -4.63
N GLN A 112 -21.36 -12.35 -5.13
CA GLN A 112 -21.74 -12.82 -6.47
C GLN A 112 -20.94 -12.11 -7.58
N ARG A 113 -20.65 -10.82 -7.41
CA ARG A 113 -19.78 -10.05 -8.32
C ARG A 113 -18.36 -10.62 -8.33
N LEU A 114 -17.80 -10.91 -7.16
CA LEU A 114 -16.48 -11.54 -7.01
C LEU A 114 -16.45 -12.95 -7.64
N GLU A 115 -17.47 -13.76 -7.37
CA GLU A 115 -17.55 -15.14 -7.84
C GLU A 115 -17.61 -15.22 -9.37
N LYS A 116 -18.52 -14.44 -9.98
CA LYS A 116 -18.82 -14.50 -11.41
C LYS A 116 -17.76 -13.77 -12.25
N PHE A 117 -17.34 -12.58 -11.81
CA PHE A 117 -16.53 -11.69 -12.64
C PHE A 117 -15.10 -11.51 -12.11
N GLY A 118 -14.77 -12.06 -10.93
CA GLY A 118 -13.46 -11.84 -10.32
C GLY A 118 -13.19 -10.37 -10.04
N SER A 119 -14.24 -9.63 -9.67
CA SER A 119 -14.19 -8.19 -9.39
C SER A 119 -13.30 -7.87 -8.18
N PHE A 120 -12.86 -6.63 -8.08
CA PHE A 120 -12.32 -6.09 -6.85
C PHE A 120 -13.40 -5.28 -6.14
N ALA A 121 -13.43 -5.32 -4.81
CA ALA A 121 -14.30 -4.46 -4.04
C ALA A 121 -13.72 -4.18 -2.65
N TYR A 122 -14.18 -3.12 -2.01
CA TYR A 122 -14.01 -2.94 -0.58
C TYR A 122 -15.17 -2.18 0.03
N LEU A 123 -15.42 -2.42 1.32
CA LEU A 123 -16.37 -1.68 2.14
C LEU A 123 -15.67 -1.17 3.39
N ARG A 124 -15.97 0.08 3.76
CA ARG A 124 -15.43 0.73 4.95
C ARG A 124 -16.33 1.85 5.45
N SER A 125 -16.03 2.40 6.62
CA SER A 125 -16.64 3.67 7.01
C SER A 125 -16.22 4.76 6.02
N TYR A 126 -17.16 5.62 5.62
CA TYR A 126 -16.86 6.77 4.78
C TYR A 126 -16.00 7.80 5.52
N GLU A 127 -16.13 7.87 6.83
CA GLU A 127 -15.30 8.70 7.69
C GLU A 127 -13.86 8.18 7.70
N GLU A 128 -13.66 6.86 7.74
CA GLU A 128 -12.35 6.22 7.53
C GLU A 128 -11.77 6.56 6.16
N TYR A 129 -12.59 6.45 5.10
CA TYR A 129 -12.20 6.80 3.73
C TYR A 129 -11.61 8.20 3.68
N LEU A 130 -12.36 9.20 4.16
CA LEU A 130 -11.94 10.59 4.13
C LEU A 130 -10.69 10.81 5.00
N PHE A 131 -10.72 10.30 6.23
CA PHE A 131 -9.64 10.51 7.18
C PHE A 131 -8.31 9.92 6.69
N HIS A 132 -8.32 8.70 6.14
CA HIS A 132 -7.11 8.05 5.65
C HIS A 132 -6.64 8.56 4.27
N ASN A 133 -7.53 9.11 3.43
CA ASN A 133 -7.21 9.36 2.00
C ASN A 133 -7.21 10.83 1.57
N THR A 134 -7.63 11.78 2.41
CA THR A 134 -7.56 13.20 2.07
C THR A 134 -6.24 13.82 2.53
N SER A 135 -5.31 14.08 1.61
CA SER A 135 -3.99 14.65 1.98
C SER A 135 -3.98 16.18 2.07
N ASP A 136 -4.86 16.86 1.33
CA ASP A 136 -4.90 18.32 1.26
C ASP A 136 -5.46 18.95 2.55
N LEU A 137 -4.79 19.98 3.06
CA LEU A 137 -5.15 20.59 4.34
C LEU A 137 -6.48 21.36 4.28
N SER A 138 -6.86 21.89 3.11
CA SER A 138 -8.12 22.61 2.96
C SER A 138 -9.31 21.66 2.85
N ASP A 139 -9.17 20.56 2.09
CA ASP A 139 -10.19 19.53 1.99
C ASP A 139 -10.49 18.85 3.34
N ARG A 140 -9.46 18.66 4.18
CA ARG A 140 -9.64 18.08 5.52
C ARG A 140 -10.53 18.92 6.44
N ARG A 141 -10.63 20.24 6.22
CA ARG A 141 -11.51 21.14 7.02
C ARG A 141 -13.00 20.77 6.91
N ILE A 142 -13.37 19.98 5.90
CA ILE A 142 -14.73 19.48 5.72
C ILE A 142 -15.12 18.51 6.85
N PHE A 143 -14.15 17.78 7.44
CA PHE A 143 -14.44 16.70 8.39
C PHE A 143 -13.59 16.69 9.66
N GLU A 144 -12.53 17.48 9.76
CA GLU A 144 -11.70 17.61 10.97
C GLU A 144 -11.28 19.05 11.28
N SER A 145 -11.00 19.31 12.56
CA SER A 145 -10.54 20.62 13.05
C SER A 145 -9.10 20.93 12.64
N ALA A 146 -8.71 22.21 12.75
CA ALA A 146 -7.35 22.63 12.42
C ALA A 146 -6.32 22.06 13.40
N GLU A 147 -6.70 21.96 14.67
CA GLU A 147 -5.91 21.40 15.75
C GLU A 147 -5.66 19.90 15.52
N GLU A 148 -6.69 19.14 15.17
CA GLU A 148 -6.55 17.71 14.83
C GLU A 148 -5.63 17.52 13.62
N THR A 149 -5.81 18.31 12.56
CA THR A 149 -4.92 18.22 11.39
C THR A 149 -3.48 18.54 11.75
N GLN A 150 -3.22 19.49 12.65
CA GLN A 150 -1.86 19.93 12.98
C GLN A 150 -1.01 18.80 13.57
N GLU A 151 -1.63 17.92 14.36
CA GLU A 151 -0.96 16.77 14.98
C GLU A 151 -0.64 15.64 13.99
N LEU A 152 -1.32 15.59 12.83
CA LEU A 152 -1.07 14.55 11.84
C LEU A 152 0.31 14.70 11.19
N PRO A 153 0.94 13.60 10.78
CA PRO A 153 2.22 13.66 10.06
C PRO A 153 2.08 14.43 8.76
N LYS A 154 3.15 15.16 8.39
CA LYS A 154 3.18 16.06 7.24
C LYS A 154 4.33 15.72 6.32
N MET A 155 4.10 15.91 5.02
CA MET A 155 5.10 15.79 3.97
C MET A 155 4.95 16.91 2.94
N LYS A 156 5.89 16.99 1.99
CA LYS A 156 5.77 17.89 0.84
C LYS A 156 5.08 17.16 -0.31
N GLY A 157 4.03 17.78 -0.84
CA GLY A 157 3.38 17.34 -2.06
C GLY A 157 4.27 17.56 -3.28
N LEU A 158 3.80 17.10 -4.45
CA LEU A 158 4.54 17.21 -5.71
C LEU A 158 4.88 18.66 -6.11
N ASN A 159 4.04 19.61 -5.71
CA ASN A 159 4.24 21.04 -5.97
C ASN A 159 5.04 21.76 -4.86
N GLY A 160 5.50 21.03 -3.84
CA GLY A 160 6.20 21.57 -2.67
C GLY A 160 5.27 22.02 -1.53
N ASP A 161 3.96 21.99 -1.73
CA ASP A 161 2.97 22.36 -0.71
C ASP A 161 2.95 21.38 0.46
N LEU A 162 2.58 21.87 1.64
CA LEU A 162 2.45 21.06 2.84
C LEU A 162 1.17 20.22 2.78
N THR A 163 1.30 18.90 2.90
CA THR A 163 0.17 17.95 2.88
C THR A 163 0.29 16.96 4.03
N VAL A 164 -0.82 16.29 4.37
CA VAL A 164 -0.82 15.17 5.32
C VAL A 164 -0.18 13.95 4.65
N ASP A 165 0.75 13.31 5.35
CA ASP A 165 1.33 12.05 4.91
C ASP A 165 0.37 10.88 5.20
N CYS A 166 -0.54 10.65 4.26
CA CYS A 166 -1.57 9.62 4.37
C CYS A 166 -1.00 8.19 4.49
N ASN A 167 0.26 7.96 4.12
CA ASN A 167 0.89 6.63 4.16
C ASN A 167 1.14 6.10 5.54
N THR A 168 1.11 6.99 6.52
CA THR A 168 1.17 6.63 7.92
C THR A 168 -0.13 5.99 8.40
N PHE A 169 -1.23 6.19 7.67
CA PHE A 169 -2.53 5.64 8.00
C PHE A 169 -2.70 4.23 7.44
N PRO A 170 -3.22 3.30 8.25
CA PRO A 170 -3.26 1.89 7.87
C PRO A 170 -4.23 1.61 6.72
N GLY A 171 -5.38 2.32 6.67
CA GLY A 171 -6.38 2.18 5.60
C GLY A 171 -6.20 3.13 4.40
N TYR A 172 -5.01 3.68 4.19
CA TYR A 172 -4.73 4.50 3.01
C TYR A 172 -4.69 3.66 1.72
N ASP A 173 -5.41 4.12 0.71
CA ASP A 173 -5.51 3.51 -0.61
C ASP A 173 -4.26 3.83 -1.42
N VAL A 174 -3.57 2.79 -1.88
CA VAL A 174 -2.41 2.89 -2.76
C VAL A 174 -2.76 2.31 -4.12
N PHE A 175 -2.55 3.09 -5.18
CA PHE A 175 -2.66 2.58 -6.54
C PHE A 175 -1.32 2.01 -7.02
N TYR A 176 -1.30 0.72 -7.33
CA TYR A 176 -0.10 0.02 -7.81
C TYR A 176 -0.44 -0.92 -8.96
N LYS A 177 0.28 -0.81 -10.09
CA LYS A 177 0.08 -1.63 -11.30
C LYS A 177 -1.41 -1.78 -11.73
N GLY A 178 -2.18 -0.70 -11.60
CA GLY A 178 -3.59 -0.66 -12.03
C GLY A 178 -4.58 -1.24 -11.03
N VAL A 179 -4.17 -1.58 -9.79
CA VAL A 179 -5.09 -2.01 -8.72
C VAL A 179 -4.98 -1.13 -7.48
N CYS A 180 -6.03 -1.11 -6.66
CA CYS A 180 -6.08 -0.36 -5.40
C CYS A 180 -5.74 -1.27 -4.20
N LEU A 181 -4.57 -1.06 -3.60
CA LEU A 181 -4.16 -1.73 -2.38
C LEU A 181 -4.67 -0.91 -1.18
N THR A 182 -5.69 -1.41 -0.51
CA THR A 182 -6.26 -0.80 0.71
C THR A 182 -6.23 -1.79 1.87
N SER A 183 -6.51 -1.29 3.07
CA SER A 183 -6.64 -2.11 4.27
C SER A 183 -7.73 -1.55 5.17
N CYS A 184 -8.97 -1.93 4.88
CA CYS A 184 -10.16 -1.46 5.60
C CYS A 184 -11.06 -2.63 5.99
N TRP A 185 -12.23 -2.35 6.57
CA TRP A 185 -13.12 -3.36 7.16
C TRP A 185 -13.27 -4.64 6.33
N ARG A 186 -13.75 -4.54 5.09
CA ARG A 186 -13.99 -5.71 4.24
C ARG A 186 -13.44 -5.51 2.83
N ILE A 187 -12.68 -6.47 2.34
CA ILE A 187 -11.90 -6.34 1.09
C ILE A 187 -12.11 -7.58 0.24
N PHE A 188 -12.33 -7.41 -1.05
CA PHE A 188 -12.59 -8.47 -2.03
C PHE A 188 -11.50 -8.40 -3.09
N LEU A 189 -10.62 -9.39 -3.11
CA LEU A 189 -9.51 -9.50 -4.05
C LEU A 189 -9.84 -10.53 -5.13
N GLY A 190 -10.23 -10.03 -6.29
CA GLY A 190 -10.52 -10.84 -7.47
C GLY A 190 -9.28 -11.25 -8.27
N ARG A 191 -9.52 -11.74 -9.49
CA ARG A 191 -8.48 -12.34 -10.35
C ARG A 191 -7.33 -11.39 -10.67
N HIS A 192 -7.60 -10.08 -10.75
CA HIS A 192 -6.58 -9.08 -11.07
C HIS A 192 -5.47 -8.98 -10.02
N TYR A 193 -5.79 -9.24 -8.75
CA TYR A 193 -4.82 -9.20 -7.65
C TYR A 193 -3.93 -10.43 -7.64
N GLN A 194 -4.32 -11.51 -8.33
CA GLN A 194 -3.48 -12.71 -8.43
C GLN A 194 -2.16 -12.40 -9.12
N LYS A 195 -2.12 -11.42 -10.05
CA LYS A 195 -0.88 -10.94 -10.69
C LYS A 195 0.10 -10.27 -9.72
N LEU A 196 -0.34 -9.90 -8.53
CA LEU A 196 0.49 -9.32 -7.47
C LEU A 196 0.75 -10.30 -6.34
N PHE A 197 -0.30 -11.02 -5.92
CA PHE A 197 -0.27 -11.91 -4.78
C PHE A 197 -0.70 -13.30 -5.20
N ALA A 198 0.19 -14.28 -5.03
CA ALA A 198 -0.19 -15.68 -5.20
C ALA A 198 -1.33 -16.01 -4.24
N LYS A 199 -2.37 -16.69 -4.73
CA LYS A 199 -3.55 -17.06 -3.92
C LYS A 199 -3.21 -17.71 -2.57
N PRO A 200 -2.22 -18.62 -2.46
CA PRO A 200 -1.84 -19.20 -1.17
C PRO A 200 -1.33 -18.16 -0.16
N LEU A 201 -0.63 -17.10 -0.60
CA LEU A 201 -0.20 -16.01 0.30
C LEU A 201 -1.42 -15.32 0.92
N LEU A 202 -2.45 -15.07 0.12
CA LEU A 202 -3.69 -14.42 0.56
C LEU A 202 -4.46 -15.27 1.57
N LEU A 203 -4.50 -16.60 1.40
CA LEU A 203 -5.16 -17.52 2.32
C LEU A 203 -4.42 -17.70 3.66
N GLU A 204 -3.13 -17.38 3.69
CA GLU A 204 -2.28 -17.49 4.90
C GLU A 204 -2.26 -16.21 5.74
N ILE A 205 -3.01 -15.17 5.36
CA ILE A 205 -3.11 -13.94 6.15
C ILE A 205 -3.69 -14.26 7.53
N GLN A 206 -3.02 -13.76 8.57
CA GLN A 206 -3.37 -13.96 9.97
C GLN A 206 -3.84 -12.64 10.58
N GLN A 207 -4.39 -12.73 11.80
CA GLN A 207 -4.79 -11.55 12.59
C GLN A 207 -5.82 -10.69 11.84
N VAL A 208 -6.83 -11.37 11.30
CA VAL A 208 -8.04 -10.82 10.70
C VAL A 208 -9.23 -11.60 11.23
N GLU A 209 -10.43 -11.05 11.17
CA GLU A 209 -11.65 -11.74 11.63
C GLU A 209 -11.96 -12.95 10.75
N SER A 210 -11.86 -12.80 9.43
CA SER A 210 -12.04 -13.92 8.51
C SER A 210 -11.35 -13.77 7.16
N VAL A 211 -11.02 -14.92 6.56
CA VAL A 211 -10.51 -15.07 5.20
C VAL A 211 -11.33 -16.15 4.52
N ASN A 212 -11.94 -15.85 3.37
CA ASN A 212 -12.81 -16.80 2.68
C ASN A 212 -12.56 -16.77 1.18
N GLU A 213 -12.54 -17.95 0.59
CA GLU A 213 -12.45 -18.14 -0.85
C GLU A 213 -13.84 -18.11 -1.48
N VAL A 214 -14.00 -17.34 -2.56
CA VAL A 214 -15.25 -17.25 -3.32
C VAL A 214 -14.93 -17.27 -4.81
N GLY A 215 -15.31 -18.35 -5.50
CA GLY A 215 -14.96 -18.59 -6.90
C GLY A 215 -13.45 -18.52 -7.11
N SER A 216 -13.01 -17.60 -7.98
CA SER A 216 -11.57 -17.37 -8.22
C SER A 216 -10.93 -16.32 -7.29
N GLY A 217 -11.73 -15.64 -6.45
CA GLY A 217 -11.27 -14.57 -5.57
C GLY A 217 -11.20 -14.97 -4.10
N ILE A 218 -10.75 -14.02 -3.28
CA ILE A 218 -10.71 -14.12 -1.82
C ILE A 218 -11.29 -12.84 -1.25
N TRP A 219 -12.10 -12.93 -0.20
CA TRP A 219 -12.46 -11.78 0.60
C TRP A 219 -11.97 -11.90 2.04
N PHE A 220 -11.74 -10.75 2.63
CA PHE A 220 -11.22 -10.55 3.97
C PHE A 220 -12.18 -9.69 4.76
N GLU A 221 -12.35 -10.02 6.04
CA GLU A 221 -12.93 -9.12 7.03
C GLU A 221 -11.89 -8.91 8.13
N LEU A 222 -11.45 -7.67 8.32
CA LEU A 222 -10.35 -7.36 9.23
C LEU A 222 -10.81 -7.25 10.69
N TYR A 223 -12.05 -6.79 10.90
CA TYR A 223 -12.69 -6.60 12.21
C TYR A 223 -14.22 -6.61 12.05
N LYS A 224 -14.95 -6.59 13.15
CA LYS A 224 -16.40 -6.89 13.15
C LYS A 224 -17.31 -5.74 12.68
N ASP A 225 -17.04 -4.52 13.11
CA ASP A 225 -17.91 -3.37 12.85
C ASP A 225 -17.18 -2.30 12.02
N PRO A 226 -17.60 -2.00 10.77
CA PRO A 226 -16.95 -0.99 9.92
C PRO A 226 -16.94 0.41 10.54
N PHE A 227 -17.88 0.72 11.43
CA PHE A 227 -18.03 2.04 12.03
C PHE A 227 -17.16 2.24 13.27
N GLN A 228 -16.42 1.21 13.70
CA GLN A 228 -15.45 1.26 14.80
C GLN A 228 -14.01 1.26 14.28
N TRP A 229 -13.77 1.69 13.04
CA TRP A 229 -12.45 1.67 12.40
C TRP A 229 -11.35 2.40 13.19
N ASN A 230 -11.71 3.44 13.95
CA ASN A 230 -10.79 4.26 14.72
C ASN A 230 -10.38 3.66 16.08
N GLU A 231 -10.97 2.52 16.46
CA GLU A 231 -10.55 1.79 17.65
C GLU A 231 -9.09 1.32 17.49
N PRO A 232 -8.23 1.47 18.52
CA PRO A 232 -6.81 1.09 18.40
C PRO A 232 -6.57 -0.35 17.96
N ALA A 233 -7.46 -1.27 18.35
CA ALA A 233 -7.40 -2.66 17.92
C ALA A 233 -7.69 -2.82 16.41
N ASN A 234 -8.68 -2.09 15.88
CA ASN A 234 -9.06 -2.16 14.47
C ASN A 234 -8.01 -1.50 13.58
N LEU A 235 -7.45 -0.35 13.99
CA LEU A 235 -6.30 0.26 13.34
C LEU A 235 -5.09 -0.69 13.31
N LYS A 236 -4.88 -1.48 14.38
CA LYS A 236 -3.84 -2.52 14.42
C LYS A 236 -4.13 -3.63 13.41
N PHE A 237 -5.35 -4.15 13.32
CA PHE A 237 -5.71 -5.16 12.31
C PHE A 237 -5.47 -4.65 10.89
N GLN A 238 -5.85 -3.42 10.60
CA GLN A 238 -5.55 -2.79 9.30
C GLN A 238 -4.04 -2.71 9.07
N GLN A 239 -3.26 -2.23 10.04
CA GLN A 239 -1.82 -2.13 9.89
C GLN A 239 -1.15 -3.50 9.65
N LEU A 240 -1.57 -4.52 10.40
CA LEU A 240 -1.06 -5.88 10.30
C LEU A 240 -1.39 -6.51 8.93
N PHE A 241 -2.60 -6.30 8.42
CA PHE A 241 -2.98 -6.74 7.08
C PHE A 241 -2.10 -6.06 6.01
N ARG A 242 -1.93 -4.74 6.13
CA ARG A 242 -1.08 -3.94 5.25
C ARG A 242 0.37 -4.43 5.23
N ASP A 243 0.93 -4.72 6.40
CA ASP A 243 2.31 -5.19 6.55
C ASP A 243 2.50 -6.61 6.01
N GLN A 244 1.54 -7.51 6.27
CA GLN A 244 1.58 -8.89 5.78
C GLN A 244 1.52 -9.01 4.25
N LEU A 245 0.78 -8.10 3.59
CA LEU A 245 0.77 -7.98 2.13
C LEU A 245 1.92 -7.14 1.58
N GLY A 246 2.66 -6.45 2.44
CA GLY A 246 3.75 -5.57 2.07
C GLY A 246 3.31 -4.40 1.17
N ILE A 247 2.10 -3.87 1.39
CA ILE A 247 1.54 -2.78 0.58
C ILE A 247 2.49 -1.57 0.58
N SER A 248 3.07 -1.25 1.74
CA SER A 248 4.00 -0.12 1.88
C SER A 248 5.26 -0.30 1.01
N GLN A 249 5.75 -1.53 0.87
CA GLN A 249 6.93 -1.88 0.06
C GLN A 249 6.62 -1.81 -1.44
N LEU A 250 5.40 -2.18 -1.85
CA LEU A 250 4.94 -2.06 -3.23
C LEU A 250 4.70 -0.60 -3.64
N ALA A 251 4.18 0.20 -2.71
CA ALA A 251 3.82 1.60 -2.92
C ALA A 251 5.02 2.55 -3.03
N TYR A 252 6.07 2.33 -2.22
CA TYR A 252 7.12 3.32 -1.98
C TYR A 252 8.47 2.92 -2.56
N THR A 253 8.83 3.58 -3.66
CA THR A 253 10.18 3.51 -4.25
C THR A 253 11.04 4.73 -3.95
N ASN A 254 10.50 5.71 -3.19
CA ASN A 254 11.19 6.98 -2.90
C ASN A 254 12.14 6.94 -1.68
N GLY A 255 12.19 5.81 -0.97
CA GLY A 255 13.07 5.60 0.17
C GLY A 255 12.84 6.50 1.40
N VAL A 256 11.84 7.38 1.40
CA VAL A 256 11.57 8.30 2.54
C VAL A 256 10.20 8.09 3.18
N GLY A 257 9.45 7.08 2.73
CA GLY A 257 8.08 6.76 3.18
C GLY A 257 8.00 6.17 4.60
N THR A 258 7.34 5.02 4.77
CA THR A 258 6.88 4.55 6.10
C THR A 258 8.02 4.22 7.10
N LEU A 259 9.29 4.15 6.67
CA LEU A 259 10.49 3.90 7.50
C LEU A 259 10.27 2.82 8.58
N ARG A 260 9.77 1.65 8.15
CA ARG A 260 9.49 0.48 9.01
C ARG A 260 10.09 -0.76 8.41
N GLN A 261 10.45 -1.71 9.26
CA GLN A 261 10.96 -2.98 8.79
C GLN A 261 9.86 -3.78 8.09
N PRO A 262 10.17 -4.47 6.98
CA PRO A 262 9.19 -5.27 6.26
C PRO A 262 8.82 -6.54 7.02
N TYR A 263 7.57 -6.96 6.87
CA TYR A 263 7.10 -8.32 7.21
C TYR A 263 7.22 -9.25 5.99
N ILE A 264 7.20 -8.66 4.80
CA ILE A 264 7.38 -9.35 3.52
C ILE A 264 8.16 -8.45 2.56
N GLU A 265 9.05 -9.04 1.79
CA GLU A 265 9.78 -8.39 0.70
C GLU A 265 9.43 -9.07 -0.63
N PHE A 266 9.44 -8.29 -1.72
CA PHE A 266 9.11 -8.74 -3.07
C PHE A 266 10.31 -8.60 -4.01
N ALA A 267 10.51 -9.60 -4.86
CA ALA A 267 11.32 -9.53 -6.05
C ALA A 267 10.43 -9.88 -7.24
N PHE A 268 10.33 -8.94 -8.19
CA PHE A 268 9.55 -9.09 -9.41
C PHE A 268 10.49 -9.32 -10.58
N ASP A 269 10.20 -10.36 -11.35
CA ASP A 269 10.67 -10.57 -12.72
C ASP A 269 9.46 -10.45 -13.67
N ASP A 270 9.66 -10.52 -14.98
CA ASP A 270 8.62 -10.35 -16.00
C ASP A 270 7.43 -11.32 -15.79
N THR A 271 7.72 -12.52 -15.31
CA THR A 271 6.76 -13.63 -15.21
C THR A 271 6.73 -14.30 -13.84
N ILE A 272 7.70 -13.96 -12.97
CA ILE A 272 7.89 -14.58 -11.68
C ILE A 272 7.77 -13.53 -10.58
N VAL A 273 7.02 -13.86 -9.53
CA VAL A 273 7.02 -13.14 -8.26
C VAL A 273 7.65 -14.02 -7.19
N GLN A 274 8.73 -13.53 -6.62
CA GLN A 274 9.32 -14.13 -5.43
C GLN A 274 9.04 -13.24 -4.22
N THR A 275 8.61 -13.85 -3.12
CA THR A 275 8.38 -13.15 -1.85
C THR A 275 9.17 -13.83 -0.74
N VAL A 276 9.67 -13.04 0.20
CA VAL A 276 10.25 -13.53 1.46
C VAL A 276 9.44 -12.94 2.61
N GLN A 277 8.70 -13.79 3.34
CA GLN A 277 7.94 -13.38 4.51
C GLN A 277 8.67 -13.79 5.80
N TYR A 278 8.67 -12.89 6.76
CA TYR A 278 9.34 -13.00 8.06
C TYR A 278 8.37 -13.47 9.13
N GLN A 279 8.73 -14.50 9.88
CA GLN A 279 7.87 -15.11 10.91
C GLN A 279 8.62 -15.36 12.22
N ASN A 280 7.91 -15.23 13.34
CA ASN A 280 8.42 -15.59 14.67
C ASN A 280 8.34 -17.11 14.94
N ASP A 281 8.70 -17.55 16.14
CA ASP A 281 8.66 -18.97 16.52
C ASP A 281 7.25 -19.58 16.59
N GLN A 282 6.22 -18.74 16.61
CA GLN A 282 4.81 -19.14 16.53
C GLN A 282 4.27 -19.09 15.10
N PHE A 283 5.13 -18.92 14.09
CA PHE A 283 4.78 -18.77 12.67
C PHE A 283 3.88 -17.56 12.38
N GLN A 284 3.90 -16.54 13.25
CA GLN A 284 3.20 -15.29 13.05
C GLN A 284 4.09 -14.30 12.30
N PRO A 285 3.56 -13.55 11.32
CA PRO A 285 4.30 -12.51 10.63
C PRO A 285 4.88 -11.48 11.60
N ILE A 286 6.13 -11.09 11.39
CA ILE A 286 6.85 -10.16 12.27
C ILE A 286 7.86 -9.33 11.49
N GLU A 287 8.38 -8.27 12.11
CA GLU A 287 9.48 -7.48 11.57
C GLU A 287 10.70 -8.34 11.26
N LYS A 288 11.33 -8.07 10.12
CA LYS A 288 12.57 -8.71 9.65
C LYS A 288 13.55 -9.03 10.79
N SER A 289 13.98 -8.04 11.58
CA SER A 289 15.01 -8.23 12.62
C SER A 289 14.59 -9.13 13.79
N GLN A 290 13.31 -9.45 13.92
CA GLN A 290 12.77 -10.31 14.98
C GLN A 290 12.36 -11.70 14.46
N ALA A 291 12.64 -12.00 13.19
CA ALA A 291 12.25 -13.25 12.55
C ALA A 291 13.14 -14.42 12.96
N SER A 292 12.51 -15.56 13.23
CA SER A 292 13.16 -16.86 13.43
C SER A 292 12.95 -17.81 12.23
N TYR A 293 12.00 -17.48 11.36
CA TYR A 293 11.63 -18.24 10.17
C TYR A 293 11.47 -17.33 8.95
N PHE A 294 11.86 -17.87 7.80
CA PHE A 294 11.75 -17.23 6.49
C PHE A 294 10.94 -18.12 5.56
N VAL A 295 9.84 -17.58 5.04
CA VAL A 295 9.01 -18.26 4.05
C VAL A 295 9.25 -17.62 2.69
N THR A 296 10.01 -18.32 1.85
CA THR A 296 10.21 -17.94 0.46
C THR A 296 9.12 -18.56 -0.39
N ARG A 297 8.38 -17.74 -1.15
CA ARG A 297 7.39 -18.21 -2.13
C ARG A 297 7.83 -17.74 -3.49
N THR A 298 7.82 -18.63 -4.47
CA THR A 298 8.05 -18.30 -5.88
C THR A 298 6.81 -18.68 -6.65
N TYR A 299 6.28 -17.74 -7.42
CA TYR A 299 5.12 -17.96 -8.26
C TYR A 299 5.41 -17.51 -9.68
N ASP A 300 5.31 -18.44 -10.63
CA ASP A 300 5.43 -18.20 -12.05
C ASP A 300 4.02 -18.12 -12.66
N PHE A 301 3.67 -16.96 -13.19
CA PHE A 301 2.36 -16.70 -13.79
C PHE A 301 2.16 -17.37 -15.15
N LEU A 302 3.24 -17.64 -15.89
CA LEU A 302 3.16 -18.29 -17.19
C LEU A 302 2.91 -19.78 -17.05
N THR A 303 3.64 -20.44 -16.16
CA THR A 303 3.53 -21.90 -15.94
C THR A 303 2.53 -22.27 -14.86
N ASN A 304 2.01 -21.28 -14.12
CA ASN A 304 1.21 -21.46 -12.91
C ASN A 304 1.92 -22.35 -11.86
N HIS A 305 3.26 -22.28 -11.83
CA HIS A 305 4.08 -23.03 -10.90
C HIS A 305 4.24 -22.26 -9.60
N TYR A 306 3.94 -22.93 -8.48
CA TYR A 306 4.04 -22.36 -7.14
C TYR A 306 4.97 -23.22 -6.28
N GLN A 307 5.99 -22.59 -5.70
CA GLN A 307 6.94 -23.23 -4.82
C GLN A 307 7.02 -22.47 -3.49
N VAL A 308 7.10 -23.22 -2.39
CA VAL A 308 7.30 -22.68 -1.04
C VAL A 308 8.52 -23.35 -0.41
N ASN A 309 9.39 -22.54 0.18
CA ASN A 309 10.47 -22.99 1.02
C ASN A 309 10.36 -22.30 2.39
N ARG A 310 10.47 -23.07 3.47
CA ARG A 310 10.45 -22.57 4.85
C ARG A 310 11.76 -22.92 5.51
N MET A 311 12.49 -21.90 5.96
CA MET A 311 13.79 -22.06 6.61
C MET A 311 13.73 -21.48 8.02
N LYS A 312 14.26 -22.22 8.99
CA LYS A 312 14.50 -21.72 10.35
C LYS A 312 15.92 -21.16 10.41
N GLY A 313 16.09 -19.99 11.01
CA GLY A 313 17.41 -19.40 11.21
C GLY A 313 17.33 -17.92 11.57
N GLY A 314 18.49 -17.31 11.79
CA GLY A 314 18.60 -15.85 11.79
C GLY A 314 18.75 -15.31 10.37
N LEU A 315 18.60 -14.00 10.23
CA LEU A 315 18.95 -13.33 8.99
C LEU A 315 20.44 -13.57 8.70
N ASN A 316 20.78 -13.72 7.43
CA ASN A 316 22.18 -13.75 7.00
C ASN A 316 22.62 -12.33 6.60
N ALA A 317 23.92 -12.13 6.44
CA ALA A 317 24.47 -10.83 6.02
C ALA A 317 23.84 -10.34 4.70
N LEU A 318 23.56 -11.25 3.76
CA LEU A 318 22.96 -10.95 2.46
C LEU A 318 21.56 -10.30 2.55
N ALA A 319 20.81 -10.58 3.61
CA ALA A 319 19.50 -9.96 3.80
C ALA A 319 19.61 -8.45 4.09
N TYR A 320 20.73 -7.99 4.64
CA TYR A 320 21.00 -6.57 4.93
C TYR A 320 21.97 -5.93 3.94
N PHE A 321 22.88 -6.73 3.38
CA PHE A 321 23.90 -6.32 2.42
C PHE A 321 23.90 -7.29 1.24
N PRO A 322 23.00 -7.08 0.26
CA PRO A 322 22.82 -8.03 -0.83
C PRO A 322 24.03 -8.14 -1.76
N TRP A 323 24.98 -7.20 -1.69
CA TRP A 323 26.17 -7.17 -2.54
C TRP A 323 27.41 -7.45 -1.71
N ILE A 324 28.12 -8.52 -2.06
CA ILE A 324 29.38 -8.92 -1.41
C ILE A 324 30.51 -8.77 -2.42
N ASP A 325 31.58 -8.11 -1.99
CA ASP A 325 32.86 -8.01 -2.71
C ASP A 325 33.90 -8.75 -1.85
N ASP A 326 34.12 -10.03 -2.17
CA ASP A 326 35.03 -10.90 -1.43
C ASP A 326 36.49 -10.45 -1.58
N ASP A 327 36.88 -9.88 -2.72
CA ASP A 327 38.26 -9.43 -2.99
C ASP A 327 38.67 -8.25 -2.10
N SER A 328 37.72 -7.35 -1.84
CA SER A 328 37.93 -6.18 -0.97
C SER A 328 37.40 -6.37 0.45
N GLU A 329 36.87 -7.56 0.78
CA GLU A 329 36.22 -7.89 2.06
C GLU A 329 35.13 -6.87 2.44
N ARG A 330 34.19 -6.60 1.52
CA ARG A 330 33.14 -5.58 1.68
C ARG A 330 31.74 -6.15 1.54
N MET A 331 30.84 -5.63 2.37
CA MET A 331 29.41 -5.87 2.29
C MET A 331 28.70 -4.56 1.98
N MET A 332 27.90 -4.52 0.92
CA MET A 332 27.30 -3.30 0.41
C MET A 332 25.77 -3.40 0.35
N ASN A 333 25.13 -2.33 0.78
CA ASN A 333 23.72 -2.07 0.54
C ASN A 333 23.59 -0.67 -0.04
N TYR A 334 22.58 -0.45 -0.88
CA TYR A 334 22.25 0.87 -1.35
C TYR A 334 20.75 1.17 -1.26
N ARG A 335 20.45 2.45 -1.10
CA ARG A 335 19.08 2.99 -1.13
C ARG A 335 19.06 4.28 -1.94
N VAL A 336 18.00 4.45 -2.73
CA VAL A 336 17.70 5.71 -3.40
C VAL A 336 16.69 6.45 -2.54
N LEU A 337 17.03 7.66 -2.10
CA LEU A 337 16.20 8.46 -1.22
C LEU A 337 15.84 9.77 -1.91
N TYR A 338 14.62 10.27 -1.69
CA TYR A 338 14.16 11.58 -2.18
C TYR A 338 13.87 12.53 -0.99
N PRO A 339 14.91 13.10 -0.35
CA PRO A 339 14.78 14.01 0.79
C PRO A 339 13.89 15.23 0.54
N GLU A 340 13.76 15.67 -0.71
CA GLU A 340 12.93 16.79 -1.12
C GLU A 340 11.44 16.60 -0.84
N LEU A 341 10.97 15.36 -0.69
CA LEU A 341 9.58 15.04 -0.33
C LEU A 341 9.32 15.19 1.18
N THR A 342 10.37 15.41 1.98
CA THR A 342 10.30 15.48 3.43
C THR A 342 10.40 16.91 3.94
N LEU A 343 9.90 17.15 5.15
CA LEU A 343 10.06 18.43 5.85
C LEU A 343 11.41 18.57 6.55
N ASP A 344 12.02 17.45 6.92
CA ASP A 344 13.26 17.37 7.69
C ASP A 344 14.50 17.14 6.81
N LYS A 345 14.37 17.34 5.49
CA LYS A 345 15.45 17.17 4.50
C LYS A 345 16.04 15.75 4.52
N GLY A 346 15.20 14.75 4.77
CA GLY A 346 15.54 13.33 4.75
C GLY A 346 16.17 12.81 6.03
N LEU A 347 16.26 13.65 7.08
CA LEU A 347 16.95 13.32 8.33
C LEU A 347 16.48 12.00 8.95
N ARG A 348 15.16 11.80 9.08
CA ARG A 348 14.59 10.56 9.60
C ARG A 348 14.94 9.34 8.74
N ALA A 349 14.95 9.48 7.43
CA ALA A 349 15.31 8.38 6.52
C ALA A 349 16.79 8.03 6.65
N PHE A 350 17.67 9.03 6.72
CA PHE A 350 19.10 8.83 6.92
C PHE A 350 19.37 8.10 8.23
N GLU A 351 18.76 8.57 9.33
CA GLU A 351 18.86 7.92 10.64
C GLU A 351 18.38 6.46 10.56
N TYR A 352 17.19 6.22 9.99
CA TYR A 352 16.60 4.90 9.89
C TYR A 352 17.52 3.90 9.16
N TYR A 353 18.01 4.24 7.97
CA TYR A 353 18.84 3.29 7.20
C TYR A 353 20.21 3.07 7.83
N ILE A 354 20.83 4.11 8.39
CA ILE A 354 22.10 4.00 9.11
C ILE A 354 21.95 3.04 10.30
N ARG A 355 20.92 3.27 11.14
CA ARG A 355 20.63 2.42 12.29
C ARG A 355 20.34 0.99 11.88
N SER A 356 19.46 0.80 10.88
CA SER A 356 19.12 -0.54 10.37
C SER A 356 20.32 -1.33 9.85
N SER A 357 21.37 -0.64 9.41
CA SER A 357 22.58 -1.27 8.86
C SER A 357 23.64 -1.55 9.94
N ILE A 358 23.84 -0.64 10.90
CA ILE A 358 24.88 -0.80 11.94
C ILE A 358 24.40 -1.61 13.15
N GLU A 359 23.12 -1.55 13.48
CA GLU A 359 22.57 -2.22 14.67
C GLU A 359 22.31 -3.71 14.40
N TYR A 360 22.32 -4.13 13.13
CA TYR A 360 22.18 -5.53 12.77
C TYR A 360 23.35 -6.39 13.29
N GLU A 361 23.04 -7.62 13.70
CA GLU A 361 24.04 -8.60 14.17
C GLU A 361 24.38 -9.59 13.06
N ILE A 362 25.63 -9.56 12.60
CA ILE A 362 26.14 -10.54 11.65
C ILE A 362 26.39 -11.85 12.40
N GLN A 363 25.46 -12.79 12.28
CA GLN A 363 25.60 -14.12 12.85
C GLN A 363 26.55 -15.02 12.03
N ASP A 364 26.79 -14.67 10.76
CA ASP A 364 27.64 -15.44 9.86
C ASP A 364 29.12 -15.14 10.11
N MET A 365 29.86 -16.14 10.62
CA MET A 365 31.30 -16.03 10.89
C MET A 365 32.12 -15.63 9.66
N ARG A 366 31.65 -15.94 8.44
CA ARG A 366 32.37 -15.59 7.21
C ARG A 366 32.58 -14.09 7.05
N TYR A 367 31.60 -13.28 7.47
CA TYR A 367 31.59 -11.85 7.19
C TYR A 367 31.89 -10.98 8.41
N GLN A 368 32.35 -11.57 9.51
CA GLN A 368 32.64 -10.82 10.75
C GLN A 368 33.70 -9.73 10.54
N ASP A 369 34.69 -9.99 9.68
CA ASP A 369 35.77 -9.05 9.39
C ASP A 369 35.46 -8.14 8.18
N TYR A 370 34.32 -8.34 7.49
CA TYR A 370 34.00 -7.57 6.30
C TYR A 370 33.57 -6.15 6.66
N THR A 371 34.01 -5.18 5.87
CA THR A 371 33.60 -3.78 6.03
C THR A 371 32.16 -3.59 5.52
N ALA A 372 31.25 -3.20 6.41
CA ALA A 372 29.89 -2.84 6.05
C ALA A 372 29.82 -1.44 5.41
N ILE A 373 29.15 -1.35 4.27
CA ILE A 373 29.02 -0.13 3.47
C ILE A 373 27.54 0.11 3.14
N LEU A 374 27.05 1.31 3.49
CA LEU A 374 25.74 1.80 3.10
C LEU A 374 25.88 2.96 2.11
N GLN A 375 25.31 2.82 0.91
CA GLN A 375 25.25 3.86 -0.11
C GLN A 375 23.86 4.48 -0.17
N LEU A 376 23.75 5.76 0.16
CA LEU A 376 22.52 6.54 0.10
C LEU A 376 22.58 7.49 -1.10
N PHE A 377 21.84 7.16 -2.15
CA PHE A 377 21.76 7.99 -3.34
C PHE A 377 20.70 9.08 -3.16
N ILE A 378 21.15 10.34 -3.11
CA ILE A 378 20.30 11.52 -2.94
C ILE A 378 20.48 12.50 -4.11
N PRO A 379 19.49 13.35 -4.43
CA PRO A 379 19.63 14.31 -5.51
C PRO A 379 20.75 15.31 -5.23
N LYS A 380 21.41 15.79 -6.30
CA LYS A 380 22.51 16.75 -6.20
C LYS A 380 22.20 18.00 -5.36
N HIS A 381 20.97 18.51 -5.44
CA HIS A 381 20.57 19.72 -4.70
C HIS A 381 20.49 19.49 -3.18
N ALA A 382 20.23 18.24 -2.73
CA ALA A 382 20.18 17.90 -1.31
C ALA A 382 21.54 18.03 -0.62
N PHE A 383 22.65 18.00 -1.37
CA PHE A 383 24.00 18.24 -0.82
C PHE A 383 24.25 19.70 -0.47
N LEU A 384 23.51 20.67 -1.01
CA LEU A 384 23.72 22.08 -0.70
C LEU A 384 23.31 22.40 0.73
N ASP A 385 22.23 21.78 1.19
CA ASP A 385 21.59 22.03 2.48
C ASP A 385 21.45 20.74 3.30
N PHE A 386 22.52 19.93 3.31
CA PHE A 386 22.54 18.63 3.99
C PHE A 386 22.53 18.81 5.53
N PRO A 387 21.60 18.16 6.28
CA PRO A 387 21.39 18.36 7.72
C PRO A 387 22.45 17.62 8.57
N THR A 388 23.72 18.02 8.46
CA THR A 388 24.86 17.30 9.07
C THR A 388 24.81 17.34 10.59
N GLU A 389 24.57 18.51 11.19
CA GLU A 389 24.60 18.67 12.64
C GLU A 389 23.38 18.03 13.31
N GLU A 390 22.22 18.07 12.67
CA GLU A 390 21.03 17.38 13.11
C GLU A 390 21.21 15.87 13.06
N LEU A 391 21.83 15.33 12.00
CA LEU A 391 22.13 13.91 11.89
C LEU A 391 23.12 13.46 12.97
N LYS A 392 24.18 14.22 13.24
CA LYS A 392 25.10 13.95 14.37
C LYS A 392 24.35 13.87 15.71
N LYS A 393 23.42 14.80 15.97
CA LYS A 393 22.61 14.79 17.20
C LYS A 393 21.71 13.56 17.30
N ARG A 394 21.15 13.09 16.18
CA ARG A 394 20.34 11.86 16.11
C ARG A 394 21.17 10.61 16.36
N LEU A 395 22.43 10.60 15.91
CA LEU A 395 23.38 9.49 16.04
C LEU A 395 24.34 9.64 17.24
N LYS A 396 23.91 10.34 18.30
CA LYS A 396 24.77 10.67 19.46
C LYS A 396 25.32 9.45 20.22
N ASP A 397 24.69 8.30 20.07
CA ASP A 397 25.09 7.00 20.62
C ASP A 397 26.15 6.29 19.76
N MET A 398 26.57 6.89 18.64
CA MET A 398 27.59 6.36 17.74
C MET A 398 28.83 7.25 17.74
N THR A 399 30.01 6.64 17.65
CA THR A 399 31.27 7.35 17.45
C THR A 399 31.42 7.68 15.98
N ILE A 400 31.61 8.96 15.65
CA ILE A 400 31.85 9.42 14.28
C ILE A 400 33.35 9.66 14.12
N HIS A 401 34.05 8.74 13.46
CA HIS A 401 35.51 8.81 13.28
C HIS A 401 35.91 9.84 12.24
N GLN A 402 35.17 9.89 11.14
CA GLN A 402 35.51 10.74 10.01
C GLN A 402 34.24 11.21 9.29
N ILE A 403 34.27 12.49 8.89
CA ILE A 403 33.34 13.07 7.93
C ILE A 403 34.16 13.67 6.80
N SER A 404 33.90 13.24 5.56
CA SER A 404 34.54 13.79 4.36
C SER A 404 33.48 14.32 3.41
N ARG A 405 33.62 15.59 2.97
CA ARG A 405 32.68 16.23 2.05
C ARG A 405 33.39 16.62 0.77
N LYS A 406 32.77 16.24 -0.37
CA LYS A 406 33.08 16.72 -1.71
C LYS A 406 31.80 17.31 -2.31
N ASN A 407 31.90 17.94 -3.49
CA ASN A 407 30.77 18.65 -4.11
C ASN A 407 29.56 17.76 -4.41
N ASP A 408 29.76 16.45 -4.58
CA ASP A 408 28.76 15.48 -5.02
C ASP A 408 28.76 14.18 -4.18
N SER A 409 29.43 14.22 -3.02
CA SER A 409 29.45 13.09 -2.09
C SER A 409 29.75 13.53 -0.66
N LEU A 410 29.16 12.83 0.31
CA LEU A 410 29.46 12.98 1.74
C LEU A 410 29.69 11.58 2.33
N THR A 411 30.72 11.44 3.15
CA THR A 411 31.08 10.15 3.77
C THR A 411 31.09 10.28 5.27
N PHE A 412 30.48 9.31 5.96
CA PHE A 412 30.58 9.12 7.41
C PHE A 412 31.22 7.78 7.70
N SER A 413 32.19 7.76 8.60
CA SER A 413 32.69 6.54 9.25
C SER A 413 32.12 6.49 10.65
N LEU A 414 31.28 5.49 10.92
CA LEU A 414 30.53 5.33 12.16
C LEU A 414 30.96 4.07 12.88
N GLU A 415 30.99 4.11 14.20
CA GLU A 415 31.18 2.95 15.06
C GLU A 415 30.14 2.92 16.19
N LYS A 416 29.58 1.74 16.45
CA LYS A 416 28.71 1.48 17.60
C LYS A 416 28.98 0.08 18.13
N GLU A 417 29.33 -0.03 19.42
CA GLU A 417 29.56 -1.32 20.09
C GLU A 417 30.56 -2.23 19.33
N GLY A 418 31.64 -1.63 18.79
CA GLY A 418 32.67 -2.34 18.01
C GLY A 418 32.28 -2.67 16.56
N LYS A 419 31.03 -2.38 16.14
CA LYS A 419 30.60 -2.51 14.74
C LYS A 419 30.92 -1.25 13.97
N HIS A 420 31.54 -1.38 12.80
CA HIS A 420 31.89 -0.28 11.92
C HIS A 420 30.97 -0.22 10.69
N LEU A 421 30.50 0.99 10.34
CA LEU A 421 29.72 1.24 9.14
C LEU A 421 30.27 2.45 8.38
N MET A 422 30.55 2.25 7.10
CA MET A 422 30.88 3.34 6.17
C MET A 422 29.62 3.77 5.42
N VAL A 423 29.19 5.02 5.60
CA VAL A 423 28.01 5.58 4.94
C VAL A 423 28.43 6.56 3.87
N TYR A 424 28.02 6.32 2.64
CA TYR A 424 28.29 7.19 1.49
C TYR A 424 27.00 7.80 0.98
N PHE A 425 26.85 9.11 1.10
CA PHE A 425 25.86 9.87 0.36
C PHE A 425 26.42 10.21 -1.02
N ILE A 426 25.71 9.83 -2.09
CA ILE A 426 26.18 9.94 -3.48
C ILE A 426 25.09 10.59 -4.34
N ASP A 427 25.45 11.42 -5.32
CA ASP A 427 24.50 11.94 -6.32
C ASP A 427 23.77 10.78 -7.04
N GLN A 428 22.44 10.78 -6.99
CA GLN A 428 21.56 9.83 -7.69
C GLN A 428 21.91 9.66 -9.18
N LYS A 429 22.43 10.70 -9.86
CA LYS A 429 22.83 10.57 -11.27
C LYS A 429 23.91 9.52 -11.51
N LYS A 430 24.67 9.14 -10.47
CA LYS A 430 25.66 8.07 -10.53
C LYS A 430 25.05 6.67 -10.51
N VAL A 431 23.79 6.51 -10.08
CA VAL A 431 23.04 5.24 -10.17
C VAL A 431 22.77 4.86 -11.62
N ALA A 432 22.36 5.83 -12.45
CA ALA A 432 22.07 5.61 -13.87
C ALA A 432 23.30 5.18 -14.69
N ALA A 433 24.51 5.48 -14.21
CA ALA A 433 25.75 5.01 -14.81
C ALA A 433 26.09 3.56 -14.42
N LYS A 434 25.72 3.11 -13.21
CA LYS A 434 25.89 1.73 -12.74
C LYS A 434 24.87 0.77 -13.37
N ASN A 435 23.59 1.15 -13.40
CA ASN A 435 22.56 0.31 -14.05
C ASN A 435 22.78 0.13 -15.57
N ARG A 436 23.53 1.02 -16.24
CA ARG A 436 23.95 0.83 -17.64
C ARG A 436 25.10 -0.16 -17.79
N LEU A 437 25.91 -0.38 -16.75
CA LEU A 437 26.98 -1.39 -16.74
C LEU A 437 26.42 -2.78 -16.40
N ASP A 438 25.46 -2.87 -15.46
CA ASP A 438 24.83 -4.14 -15.08
C ASP A 438 23.90 -4.73 -16.18
N VAL A 439 23.45 -3.90 -17.14
CA VAL A 439 22.72 -4.34 -18.35
C VAL A 439 23.66 -4.74 -19.49
N LEU A 440 24.95 -4.42 -19.40
CA LEU A 440 25.97 -4.81 -20.38
C LEU A 440 26.78 -6.04 -19.95
N GLU A 441 26.59 -6.52 -18.71
CA GLU A 441 27.26 -7.72 -18.17
C GLU A 441 26.30 -8.85 -17.75
N ASN A 442 25.00 -8.80 -18.14
CA ASN A 442 24.09 -9.94 -18.08
C ASN A 442 23.62 -10.38 -19.48
#